data_AF-A0A7S0NGT1-F1
#
_entry.id   AF-A0A7S0NGT1-F1
#
_cell.length_a   1.000
_cell.length_b   1.000
_cell.length_c   1.000
_cell.angle_alpha   90.00
_cell.angle_beta   90.00
_cell.angle_gamma   90.00
#
_symmetry.space_group_name_H-M   'P 1'
#
loop_
_entity.id
_entity.type
_entity.pdbx_description
1 polymer ?
#
loop_
_entity_poly.entity_id
_entity_poly.type
_entity_poly.pdbx_seq_one_letter_code
_entity_poly.pdbx_strand_id
1 'polypeptide(L)'
;RRYLLWLMLATASAQLRRQRRRRGGWRPRAGQMNVIIFGPPGVGKGTQSKRIQEAYGLCHVSTGDILRREIAKKSKTGLEAEQHVTRGEMVPDELIIRLVKRRLPNDGQCP
;
A
#
# COMPACT_ATOMS: atom_id res chain seq x y z
N ARG A 1 -40.75 -34.21 -17.95
CA ARG A 1 -40.91 -32.74 -18.18
C ARG A 1 -40.33 -31.85 -17.07
N ARG A 2 -40.50 -32.18 -15.77
CA ARG A 2 -39.99 -31.34 -14.64
C ARG A 2 -38.44 -31.26 -14.53
N TYR A 3 -37.71 -32.33 -14.82
CA TYR A 3 -36.24 -32.36 -14.74
C TYR A 3 -35.52 -31.54 -15.82
N LEU A 4 -36.08 -31.47 -17.03
CA LEU A 4 -35.53 -30.66 -18.14
C LEU A 4 -35.61 -29.16 -17.84
N LEU A 5 -36.70 -28.71 -17.19
CA LEU A 5 -36.87 -27.32 -16.76
C LEU A 5 -35.86 -26.96 -15.65
N TRP A 6 -35.56 -27.89 -14.75
CA TRP A 6 -34.61 -27.69 -13.65
C TRP A 6 -33.15 -27.63 -14.15
N LEU A 7 -32.79 -28.47 -15.14
CA LEU A 7 -31.45 -28.44 -15.76
C LEU A 7 -31.19 -27.12 -16.50
N MET A 8 -32.19 -26.58 -17.20
CA MET A 8 -32.08 -25.30 -17.92
C MET A 8 -31.96 -24.09 -16.97
N LEU A 9 -32.64 -24.11 -15.81
CA LEU A 9 -32.51 -23.05 -14.80
C LEU A 9 -31.16 -23.10 -14.07
N ALA A 10 -30.62 -24.30 -13.83
CA ALA A 10 -29.30 -24.48 -13.22
C ALA A 10 -28.16 -24.00 -14.14
N THR A 11 -28.26 -24.24 -15.45
CA THR A 11 -27.28 -23.72 -16.42
C THR A 11 -27.43 -22.21 -16.63
N ALA A 12 -28.66 -21.68 -16.70
CA ALA A 12 -28.89 -20.23 -16.80
C ALA A 12 -28.30 -19.48 -15.60
N SER A 13 -28.43 -20.02 -14.38
CA SER A 13 -27.86 -19.41 -13.17
C SER A 13 -26.33 -19.60 -13.04
N ALA A 14 -25.75 -20.64 -13.65
CA ALA A 14 -24.29 -20.76 -13.81
C ALA A 14 -23.73 -19.77 -14.86
N GLN A 15 -24.47 -19.53 -15.95
CA GLN A 15 -24.13 -18.55 -16.99
C GLN A 15 -24.24 -17.10 -16.47
N LEU A 16 -25.28 -16.79 -15.69
CA LEU A 16 -25.47 -15.49 -15.04
C LEU A 16 -24.45 -15.23 -13.92
N ARG A 17 -23.94 -16.27 -13.24
CA ARG A 17 -22.81 -16.14 -12.29
C ARG A 17 -21.47 -15.84 -12.98
N ARG A 18 -21.26 -16.33 -14.21
CA ARG A 18 -20.08 -15.97 -15.02
C ARG A 18 -20.16 -14.54 -15.55
N GLN A 19 -21.36 -14.03 -15.82
CA GLN A 19 -21.53 -12.68 -16.38
C GLN A 19 -21.50 -11.54 -15.33
N ARG A 20 -21.66 -11.83 -14.03
CA ARG A 20 -21.58 -10.82 -12.96
C ARG A 20 -20.16 -10.46 -12.47
N ARG A 21 -19.11 -11.08 -13.02
CA ARG A 21 -17.70 -10.78 -12.70
C ARG A 21 -16.97 -9.94 -13.76
N ARG A 22 -17.71 -9.24 -14.61
CA ARG A 22 -17.20 -8.09 -15.37
C ARG A 22 -17.61 -6.79 -14.67
N ARG A 23 -17.23 -6.61 -13.41
CA ARG A 23 -16.97 -5.24 -12.94
C ARG A 23 -15.80 -4.76 -13.78
N GLY A 24 -15.93 -3.59 -14.40
CA GLY A 24 -14.80 -2.85 -14.99
C GLY A 24 -13.83 -2.46 -13.88
N GLY A 25 -13.19 -3.47 -13.29
CA GLY A 25 -12.20 -3.32 -12.28
C GLY A 25 -11.01 -2.64 -12.91
N TRP A 26 -10.54 -1.58 -12.26
CA TRP A 26 -9.27 -0.96 -12.54
C TRP A 26 -8.22 -2.05 -12.72
N ARG A 27 -7.78 -2.25 -13.97
CA ARG A 27 -6.63 -3.09 -14.31
C ARG A 27 -5.48 -2.14 -14.52
N PRO A 28 -4.63 -1.91 -13.50
CA PRO A 28 -3.44 -1.10 -13.68
C PRO A 28 -2.63 -1.71 -14.82
N ARG A 29 -2.13 -0.85 -15.72
CA ARG A 29 -1.25 -1.30 -16.80
C ARG A 29 -0.04 -1.98 -16.16
N ALA A 30 0.44 -3.06 -16.77
CA ALA A 30 1.70 -3.70 -16.39
C ALA A 30 2.84 -2.70 -16.64
N GLY A 31 3.13 -1.89 -15.62
CA GLY A 31 3.97 -0.70 -15.71
C GLY A 31 3.72 0.19 -14.51
N GLN A 32 4.45 -0.09 -13.42
CA GLN A 32 4.56 0.65 -12.16
C GLN A 32 3.24 1.00 -11.45
N MET A 33 2.86 0.17 -10.48
CA MET A 33 1.82 0.49 -9.50
C MET A 33 2.43 1.26 -8.31
N ASN A 34 2.01 2.51 -8.12
CA ASN A 34 2.35 3.32 -6.95
C ASN A 34 1.14 3.39 -6.01
N VAL A 35 1.32 2.94 -4.77
CA VAL A 35 0.24 2.87 -3.76
C VAL A 35 0.60 3.75 -2.58
N ILE A 36 -0.32 4.63 -2.18
CA ILE A 36 -0.24 5.42 -0.95
C ILE A 36 -1.28 4.88 0.03
N ILE A 37 -0.85 4.57 1.26
CA ILE A 37 -1.73 4.08 2.33
C ILE A 37 -1.66 5.06 3.50
N PHE A 38 -2.81 5.63 3.88
CA PHE A 38 -2.94 6.59 4.96
C PHE A 38 -4.11 6.22 5.88
N GLY A 39 -4.19 6.85 7.05
CA GLY A 39 -5.18 6.56 8.08
C GLY A 39 -4.64 6.72 9.50
N PRO A 40 -5.51 6.70 10.53
CA PRO A 40 -5.13 6.97 11.92
C PRO A 40 -4.13 5.94 12.48
N PRO A 41 -3.39 6.25 13.56
CA PRO A 41 -2.54 5.28 14.24
C PRO A 41 -3.37 4.07 14.70
N GLY A 42 -2.79 2.86 14.66
CA GLY A 42 -3.47 1.63 15.08
C GLY A 42 -4.45 1.00 14.07
N VAL A 43 -4.84 1.68 12.99
CA VAL A 43 -5.82 1.15 11.99
C VAL A 43 -5.30 -0.03 11.14
N GLY A 44 -4.06 -0.48 11.34
CA GLY A 44 -3.50 -1.64 10.64
C GLY A 44 -2.88 -1.34 9.27
N LYS A 45 -2.53 -0.09 8.96
CA LYS A 45 -1.85 0.30 7.70
C LYS A 45 -0.65 -0.59 7.39
N GLY A 46 0.25 -0.77 8.37
CA GLY A 46 1.45 -1.61 8.18
C GLY A 46 1.11 -3.07 7.85
N THR A 47 0.05 -3.62 8.44
CA THR A 47 -0.44 -4.97 8.12
C THR A 47 -0.94 -5.04 6.69
N GLN A 48 -1.68 -4.03 6.21
CA GLN A 48 -2.17 -4.00 4.83
C GLN A 48 -1.05 -3.72 3.83
N SER A 49 -0.10 -2.83 4.15
CA SER A 49 1.07 -2.56 3.30
C SER A 49 1.87 -3.82 3.04
N LYS A 50 2.12 -4.65 4.06
CA LYS A 50 2.83 -5.93 3.90
C LYS A 50 2.08 -6.89 2.97
N ARG A 51 0.78 -7.04 3.15
CA ARG A 51 -0.06 -7.89 2.28
C ARG A 51 -0.05 -7.40 0.83
N ILE A 52 -0.07 -6.09 0.61
CA ILE A 52 0.00 -5.49 -0.73
C ILE A 52 1.40 -5.69 -1.33
N GLN A 53 2.46 -5.48 -0.56
CA GLN A 53 3.83 -5.80 -0.97
C GLN A 53 3.96 -7.25 -1.42
N GLU A 54 3.48 -8.21 -0.62
CA GLU A 54 3.54 -9.65 -0.92
C GLU A 54 2.70 -10.03 -2.15
N ALA A 55 1.49 -9.49 -2.27
CA ALA A 55 0.58 -9.82 -3.37
C ALA A 55 1.01 -9.26 -4.73
N TYR A 56 1.71 -8.12 -4.75
CA TYR A 56 2.03 -7.39 -5.98
C TYR A 56 3.54 -7.20 -6.21
N GLY A 57 4.40 -7.75 -5.34
CA GLY A 57 5.85 -7.61 -5.45
C GLY A 57 6.34 -6.15 -5.33
N LEU A 58 5.65 -5.33 -4.52
CA LEU A 58 5.92 -3.89 -4.42
C LEU A 58 6.95 -3.55 -3.33
N CYS A 59 7.71 -2.49 -3.54
CA CYS A 59 8.57 -1.90 -2.52
C CYS A 59 7.74 -1.22 -1.44
N HIS A 60 7.92 -1.60 -0.17
CA HIS A 60 7.27 -0.91 0.93
C HIS A 60 8.17 0.19 1.52
N VAL A 61 7.68 1.43 1.42
CA VAL A 61 8.33 2.62 1.99
C VAL A 61 7.43 3.20 3.08
N SER A 62 7.90 3.14 4.32
CA SER A 62 7.19 3.68 5.50
C SER A 62 7.96 4.88 6.03
N THR A 63 7.37 6.07 5.92
CA THR A 63 7.95 7.32 6.44
C THR A 63 8.25 7.23 7.94
N GLY A 64 7.33 6.62 8.71
CA GLY A 64 7.51 6.39 10.14
C GLY A 64 8.70 5.46 10.46
N ASP A 65 8.92 4.40 9.67
CA ASP A 65 10.06 3.49 9.90
C ASP A 65 11.38 4.12 9.46
N ILE A 66 11.39 4.91 8.39
CA ILE A 66 12.56 5.70 8.00
C ILE A 66 12.93 6.67 9.12
N LEU A 67 11.95 7.44 9.61
CA LEU A 67 12.15 8.42 10.68
C LEU A 67 12.71 7.78 11.95
N ARG A 68 12.06 6.70 12.45
CA ARG A 68 12.52 5.96 13.64
C ARG A 68 13.94 5.43 13.50
N ARG A 69 14.30 4.91 12.32
CA ARG A 69 15.66 4.42 12.07
C ARG A 69 16.69 5.54 12.06
N GLU A 70 16.37 6.69 11.50
CA GLU A 70 17.29 7.84 11.45
C GLU A 70 17.51 8.44 12.84
N ILE A 71 16.46 8.53 13.66
CA ILE A 71 16.57 8.90 15.08
C ILE A 71 17.46 7.89 15.82
N ALA A 72 17.22 6.59 15.67
CA ALA A 72 18.02 5.55 16.31
C ALA A 72 19.50 5.58 15.90
N LYS A 73 19.79 5.94 14.65
CA LYS A 73 21.16 6.11 14.13
C LYS A 73 21.83 7.42 14.58
N LYS A 74 21.09 8.33 15.24
CA LYS A 74 21.55 9.69 15.58
C LYS A 74 22.11 10.42 14.36
N SER A 75 21.50 10.22 13.19
CA SER A 75 21.90 10.98 12.00
C SER A 75 21.57 12.45 12.18
N LYS A 76 22.23 13.35 11.44
CA LYS A 76 21.92 14.79 11.51
C LYS A 76 20.41 15.07 11.34
N THR A 77 19.79 14.41 10.36
CA THR A 77 18.35 14.53 10.09
C THR A 77 17.50 13.83 11.15
N GLY A 78 17.99 12.74 11.73
CA GLY A 78 17.34 12.05 12.85
C GLY A 78 17.27 12.92 14.11
N LEU A 79 18.37 13.58 14.48
CA LEU A 79 18.43 14.48 15.63
C LEU A 79 17.51 15.70 15.47
N GLU A 80 17.48 16.31 14.28
CA GLU A 80 16.54 17.39 13.95
C GLU A 80 15.08 16.92 14.08
N ALA A 81 14.76 15.73 13.55
CA ALA A 81 13.42 15.16 13.67
C ALA A 81 13.03 14.79 15.11
N GLU A 82 13.97 14.27 15.91
CA GLU A 82 13.75 13.85 17.29
C GLU A 82 13.24 15.00 18.16
N GLN A 83 13.75 16.22 17.93
CA GLN A 83 13.31 17.43 18.64
C GLN A 83 11.81 17.72 18.43
N HIS A 84 11.29 17.51 17.23
CA HIS A 84 9.86 17.71 16.95
C HIS A 84 9.02 16.58 17.54
N VAL A 85 9.45 15.33 17.34
CA VAL A 85 8.74 14.14 17.81
C VAL A 85 8.59 14.14 19.33
N THR A 86 9.66 14.50 20.07
CA THR A 86 9.64 14.55 21.54
C THR A 86 8.72 15.64 22.09
N ARG A 87 8.50 16.74 21.34
CA ARG A 87 7.51 17.78 21.67
C ARG A 87 6.09 17.44 21.23
N GLY A 88 5.86 16.31 20.56
CA GLY A 88 4.57 15.95 19.99
C GLY A 88 4.17 16.80 18.78
N GLU A 89 5.13 17.49 18.16
CA GLU A 89 4.92 18.31 16.98
C GLU A 89 5.00 17.49 15.70
N MET A 90 4.39 18.00 14.63
CA MET A 90 4.64 17.47 13.30
C MET A 90 6.06 17.77 12.86
N VAL A 91 6.73 16.76 12.29
CA VAL A 91 8.04 16.95 11.66
C VAL A 91 7.86 17.77 10.37
N PRO A 92 8.69 18.79 10.11
CA PRO A 92 8.59 19.61 8.90
C PRO A 92 8.64 18.80 7.60
N ASP A 93 7.84 19.19 6.62
CA ASP A 93 7.70 18.49 5.34
C ASP A 93 9.04 18.40 4.59
N GLU A 94 9.86 19.44 4.61
CA GLU A 94 11.18 19.46 3.95
C GLU A 94 12.09 18.35 4.49
N LEU A 95 11.96 18.05 5.77
CA LEU A 95 12.75 17.04 6.47
C LEU A 95 12.26 15.64 6.05
N ILE A 96 10.95 15.42 6.03
CA ILE A 96 10.32 14.18 5.55
C ILE A 96 10.65 13.92 4.08
N ILE A 97 10.52 14.93 3.21
CA ILE A 97 10.84 14.82 1.78
C ILE A 97 12.30 14.41 1.59
N ARG A 98 13.24 15.02 2.35
CA ARG A 98 14.67 14.68 2.29
C ARG A 98 14.95 13.24 2.73
N LEU A 99 14.20 12.73 3.70
CA LEU A 99 14.30 11.35 4.16
C LEU A 99 13.76 10.37 3.13
N VAL A 100 12.60 10.66 2.55
CA VAL A 100 11.97 9.81 1.53
C VAL A 100 12.79 9.78 0.25
N LYS A 101 13.29 10.92 -0.22
CA LYS A 101 14.16 11.01 -1.42
C LYS A 101 15.41 10.13 -1.31
N ARG A 102 16.00 10.00 -0.12
CA ARG A 102 17.15 9.12 0.11
C ARG A 102 16.79 7.63 0.07
N ARG A 103 15.53 7.28 0.35
CA ARG A 103 15.07 5.87 0.37
C ARG A 103 14.47 5.42 -0.97
N LEU A 104 13.97 6.37 -1.77
CA LEU A 104 13.50 6.10 -3.11
C LEU A 104 14.69 5.84 -4.04
N PRO A 105 14.69 4.72 -4.78
CA PRO A 105 15.73 4.45 -5.76
C PRO A 105 15.59 5.35 -6.98
N ASN A 106 16.71 5.72 -7.59
CA ASN A 106 16.72 6.51 -8.83
C ASN A 106 16.11 5.75 -10.02
N ASP A 107 16.16 4.40 -9.99
CA ASP A 107 15.78 3.53 -11.13
C ASP A 107 14.61 2.58 -10.80
N GLY A 108 13.85 2.84 -9.73
CA GLY A 108 12.73 1.98 -9.32
C GLY A 108 13.11 0.66 -8.64
N GLN A 109 14.41 0.37 -8.48
CA GLN A 109 14.91 -0.82 -7.80
C GLN A 109 14.88 -0.63 -6.28
N CYS A 110 13.92 -1.24 -5.58
CA CYS A 110 13.86 -1.19 -4.11
C CYS A 110 15.17 -1.74 -3.49
N PRO A 111 15.91 -0.98 -2.66
CA PRO A 111 17.02 -1.53 -1.87
C PRO A 111 16.50 -2.35 -0.69
#